data_AF-A0A947H9Q0-F1
#
_entry.id   AF-A0A947H9Q0-F1
#
_cell.length_a   1.000
_cell.length_b   1.000
_cell.length_c   1.000
_cell.angle_alpha   90.00
_cell.angle_beta   90.00
_cell.angle_gamma   90.00
#
_symmetry.space_group_name_H-M   'P 1'
#
loop_
_entity.id
_entity.type
_entity.pdbx_description
1 polymer ?
#
loop_
_entity_poly.entity_id
_entity_poly.type
_entity_poly.pdbx_seq_one_letter_code
_entity_poly.pdbx_strand_id
1 'polypeptide(L)'
;MELLHADIPFVVNGLPAYEGAYQKTLEIFKQVKINLFNLFGTRQGEQEIRNYHELVDAFSRLKIASSQAVDPQAILREYQALFSKYIISSETLNTENLFSVQVDVLPSSELGKNIVAPAIFPYSSLLQQHFQRIYLNTVLSVSRGDGKIHKRSKNFHAHNYDTFTTFAQAGSQTSVSFFPPAYYRRFKTRLISSTPGIALFIPNADLLDESVMAEALVYEGVQPGDIVYTPPLWFHSFHHMGAYLNIANGEFFPTLFQERLAHLRPEVFGADGENILSHQQALQHYALTPH
;
A
#
# COMPACT_ATOMS: atom_id res chain seq x y z
N MET A 1 13.91 -17.30 4.50
CA MET A 1 15.17 -16.62 4.87
C MET A 1 15.91 -16.15 3.64
N GLU A 2 16.48 -17.05 2.83
CA GLU A 2 17.21 -16.71 1.60
C GLU A 2 16.42 -15.79 0.64
N LEU A 3 15.12 -16.06 0.47
CA LEU A 3 14.24 -15.22 -0.36
C LEU A 3 14.14 -13.76 0.09
N LEU A 4 14.24 -13.47 1.40
CA LEU A 4 14.19 -12.10 1.91
C LEU A 4 15.51 -11.35 1.67
N HIS A 5 16.65 -12.05 1.69
CA HIS A 5 17.94 -11.44 1.35
C HIS A 5 18.12 -11.22 -0.17
N ALA A 6 17.38 -11.95 -1.01
CA ALA A 6 17.46 -11.81 -2.47
C ALA A 6 16.94 -10.45 -3.00
N ASP A 7 16.20 -9.69 -2.18
CA ASP A 7 15.64 -8.37 -2.50
C ASP A 7 14.79 -8.33 -3.80
N ILE A 8 14.06 -9.42 -4.06
CA ILE A 8 13.17 -9.58 -5.20
C ILE A 8 11.78 -10.00 -4.67
N PRO A 9 10.66 -9.53 -5.25
CA PRO A 9 9.33 -9.95 -4.85
C PRO A 9 9.13 -11.45 -5.02
N PHE A 10 8.40 -12.06 -4.08
CA PHE A 10 8.04 -13.46 -4.15
C PHE A 10 6.67 -13.72 -3.53
N VAL A 11 6.11 -14.90 -3.83
CA VAL A 11 4.86 -15.39 -3.24
C VAL A 11 5.15 -16.66 -2.45
N VAL A 12 4.66 -16.72 -1.22
CA VAL A 12 4.67 -17.93 -0.39
C VAL A 12 3.29 -18.55 -0.44
N ASN A 13 3.22 -19.77 -0.96
CA ASN A 13 1.98 -20.52 -1.11
C ASN A 13 1.77 -21.48 0.07
N GLY A 14 0.51 -21.87 0.30
CA GLY A 14 0.18 -22.99 1.19
C GLY A 14 0.00 -22.63 2.66
N LEU A 15 -0.14 -21.35 2.99
CA LEU A 15 -0.63 -20.94 4.30
C LEU A 15 -2.17 -21.04 4.36
N PRO A 16 -2.76 -21.35 5.53
CA PRO A 16 -4.21 -21.45 5.65
C PRO A 16 -4.90 -20.13 5.31
N ALA A 17 -5.90 -20.18 4.44
CA ALA A 17 -6.78 -19.05 4.20
C ALA A 17 -7.61 -18.74 5.45
N TYR A 18 -7.83 -17.46 5.76
CA TYR A 18 -8.78 -17.07 6.80
C TYR A 18 -10.21 -17.06 6.23
N GLU A 19 -10.80 -18.25 6.17
CA GLU A 19 -12.14 -18.45 5.63
C GLU A 19 -13.19 -17.59 6.34
N GLY A 20 -14.12 -17.01 5.55
CA GLY A 20 -15.20 -16.16 6.06
C GLY A 20 -14.78 -14.75 6.50
N ALA A 21 -13.48 -14.41 6.49
CA ALA A 21 -13.02 -13.08 6.90
C ALA A 21 -13.62 -11.96 6.05
N TYR A 22 -13.80 -12.18 4.75
CA TYR A 22 -14.43 -11.20 3.86
C TYR A 22 -15.85 -10.84 4.35
N GLN A 23 -16.69 -11.82 4.62
CA GLN A 23 -18.05 -11.61 5.12
C GLN A 23 -18.02 -10.95 6.50
N LYS A 24 -17.15 -11.42 7.41
CA LYS A 24 -16.99 -10.84 8.74
C LYS A 24 -16.54 -9.38 8.70
N THR A 25 -15.66 -9.00 7.76
CA THR A 25 -15.28 -7.59 7.54
C THR A 25 -16.49 -6.74 7.14
N LEU A 26 -17.34 -7.23 6.23
CA LEU A 26 -18.55 -6.53 5.83
C LEU A 26 -19.59 -6.44 6.95
N GLU A 27 -19.66 -7.44 7.83
CA GLU A 27 -20.50 -7.39 9.04
C GLU A 27 -20.00 -6.33 10.02
N ILE A 28 -18.69 -6.26 10.26
CA ILE A 28 -18.08 -5.21 11.09
C ILE A 28 -18.40 -3.82 10.53
N PHE A 29 -18.30 -3.63 9.20
CA PHE A 29 -18.65 -2.36 8.55
C PHE A 29 -20.10 -1.92 8.79
N LYS A 30 -21.03 -2.86 8.98
CA LYS A 30 -22.43 -2.58 9.30
C LYS A 30 -22.67 -2.26 10.77
N GLN A 31 -21.82 -2.77 11.66
CA GLN A 31 -21.99 -2.66 13.11
C GLN A 31 -21.23 -1.48 13.71
N VAL A 32 -20.11 -1.09 13.07
CA VAL A 32 -19.21 -0.06 13.56
C VAL A 32 -19.01 1.00 12.49
N LYS A 33 -19.16 2.26 12.88
CA LYS A 33 -18.85 3.40 12.02
C LYS A 33 -17.35 3.50 11.79
N ILE A 34 -16.92 3.26 10.56
CA ILE A 34 -15.52 3.26 10.14
C ILE A 34 -15.40 4.20 8.94
N ASN A 35 -14.38 5.06 8.95
CA ASN A 35 -14.06 5.88 7.80
C ASN A 35 -13.35 5.02 6.75
N LEU A 36 -13.96 4.92 5.57
CA LEU A 36 -13.46 4.13 4.45
C LEU A 36 -13.00 5.06 3.34
N PHE A 37 -11.82 4.81 2.82
CA PHE A 37 -11.32 5.47 1.62
C PHE A 37 -11.94 4.85 0.38
N ASN A 38 -12.81 5.57 -0.32
CA ASN A 38 -13.45 5.10 -1.53
C ASN A 38 -12.50 5.19 -2.73
N LEU A 39 -12.01 4.04 -3.19
CA LEU A 39 -11.09 3.93 -4.32
C LEU A 39 -11.77 4.14 -5.67
N PHE A 40 -13.11 4.04 -5.76
CA PHE A 40 -13.84 4.35 -6.98
C PHE A 40 -14.07 5.85 -7.22
N GLY A 41 -13.79 6.71 -6.23
CA GLY A 41 -14.18 8.10 -6.27
C GLY A 41 -15.70 8.29 -6.20
N THR A 42 -16.14 9.54 -6.03
CA THR A 42 -17.57 9.88 -6.07
C THR A 42 -18.10 9.67 -7.48
N ARG A 43 -19.01 8.71 -7.67
CA ARG A 43 -19.70 8.42 -8.94
C ARG A 43 -20.50 9.62 -9.45
N GLN A 44 -19.86 10.57 -10.11
CA GLN A 44 -20.45 11.51 -11.07
C GLN A 44 -19.37 11.88 -12.10
N GLY A 45 -19.31 11.14 -13.21
CA GLY A 45 -18.47 11.45 -14.38
C GLY A 45 -17.22 10.57 -14.55
N GLU A 46 -16.79 10.36 -15.80
CA GLU A 46 -15.55 9.71 -16.23
C GLU A 46 -14.27 10.51 -15.85
N GLN A 47 -14.24 11.12 -14.66
CA GLN A 47 -13.05 11.82 -14.15
C GLN A 47 -12.44 11.00 -13.02
N GLU A 48 -11.68 10.01 -13.47
CA GLU A 48 -10.94 9.05 -12.69
C GLU A 48 -9.74 9.69 -11.97
N ILE A 49 -9.49 9.28 -10.73
CA ILE A 49 -8.27 9.47 -9.90
C ILE A 49 -7.44 10.70 -10.31
N ARG A 50 -8.02 11.88 -10.08
CA ARG A 50 -7.25 13.08 -9.76
C ARG A 50 -6.64 13.00 -8.36
N ASN A 51 -6.96 11.99 -7.54
CA ASN A 51 -6.83 12.01 -6.07
C ASN A 51 -5.39 12.10 -5.54
N TYR A 52 -4.48 11.22 -5.99
CA TYR A 52 -3.09 11.23 -5.53
C TYR A 52 -2.25 12.33 -6.21
N HIS A 53 -2.56 12.66 -7.46
CA HIS A 53 -1.95 13.80 -8.14
C HIS A 53 -2.44 15.14 -7.57
N GLU A 54 -3.72 15.28 -7.20
CA GLU A 54 -4.26 16.42 -6.44
C GLU A 54 -3.57 16.56 -5.09
N LEU A 55 -3.28 15.43 -4.42
CA LEU A 55 -2.48 15.43 -3.19
C LEU A 55 -1.06 15.96 -3.48
N VAL A 56 -0.37 15.43 -4.49
CA VAL A 56 0.98 15.90 -4.89
C VAL A 56 0.98 17.38 -5.25
N ASP A 57 -0.02 17.83 -6.00
CA ASP A 57 -0.15 19.21 -6.45
C ASP A 57 -0.50 20.14 -5.27
N ALA A 58 -1.31 19.69 -4.32
CA ALA A 58 -1.56 20.40 -3.07
C ALA A 58 -0.29 20.49 -2.22
N PHE A 59 0.45 19.39 -2.03
CA PHE A 59 1.76 19.40 -1.37
C PHE A 59 2.74 20.34 -2.06
N SER A 60 2.76 20.34 -3.39
CA SER A 60 3.61 21.23 -4.19
C SER A 60 3.22 22.70 -3.99
N ARG A 61 1.91 23.02 -3.96
CA ARG A 61 1.41 24.38 -3.65
C ARG A 61 1.76 24.81 -2.23
N LEU A 62 1.57 23.95 -1.24
CA LEU A 62 1.95 24.20 0.15
C LEU A 62 3.46 24.48 0.29
N LYS A 63 4.30 23.65 -0.35
CA LYS A 63 5.76 23.82 -0.35
C LYS A 63 6.20 25.13 -1.03
N ILE A 64 5.52 25.53 -2.10
CA ILE A 64 5.77 26.80 -2.79
C ILE A 64 5.31 27.99 -1.93
N ALA A 65 4.19 27.86 -1.21
CA ALA A 65 3.66 28.91 -0.33
C ALA A 65 4.49 29.05 0.96
N SER A 66 5.06 27.97 1.49
CA SER A 66 5.88 27.96 2.70
C SER A 66 7.36 27.74 2.37
N SER A 67 8.01 28.74 1.78
CA SER A 67 9.44 28.65 1.43
C SER A 67 10.40 28.52 2.63
N GLN A 68 9.93 28.35 3.88
CA GLN A 68 10.81 28.19 5.05
C GLN A 68 10.47 27.11 6.10
N ALA A 69 9.28 26.53 6.14
CA ALA A 69 9.01 25.33 6.93
C ALA A 69 7.60 24.85 6.59
N VAL A 70 7.46 23.61 6.12
CA VAL A 70 6.13 23.06 5.85
C VAL A 70 5.50 22.74 7.20
N ASP A 71 4.42 23.44 7.58
CA ASP A 71 3.66 23.16 8.81
C ASP A 71 2.96 21.78 8.69
N PRO A 72 3.36 20.77 9.48
CA PRO A 72 2.74 19.44 9.43
C PRO A 72 1.23 19.46 9.74
N GLN A 73 0.75 20.42 10.54
CA GLN A 73 -0.67 20.56 10.84
C GLN A 73 -1.45 21.17 9.67
N ALA A 74 -0.85 22.09 8.91
CA ALA A 74 -1.44 22.60 7.67
C ALA A 74 -1.51 21.51 6.60
N ILE A 75 -0.46 20.69 6.47
CA ILE A 75 -0.47 19.48 5.62
C ILE A 75 -1.62 18.57 6.03
N LEU A 76 -1.74 18.23 7.32
CA LEU A 76 -2.76 17.31 7.80
C LEU A 76 -4.18 17.85 7.52
N ARG A 77 -4.39 19.16 7.68
CA ARG A 77 -5.67 19.83 7.36
C ARG A 77 -5.98 19.79 5.86
N GLU A 78 -5.02 20.10 5.00
CA GLU A 78 -5.24 20.00 3.54
C GLU A 78 -5.43 18.55 3.10
N TYR A 79 -4.66 17.62 3.65
CA TYR A 79 -4.83 16.18 3.45
C TYR A 79 -6.26 15.76 3.82
N GLN A 80 -6.71 16.08 5.02
CA GLN A 80 -8.07 15.79 5.48
C GLN A 80 -9.14 16.45 4.59
N ALA A 81 -8.94 17.72 4.19
CA ALA A 81 -9.88 18.43 3.33
C ALA A 81 -9.97 17.79 1.93
N LEU A 82 -8.84 17.50 1.30
CA LEU A 82 -8.76 16.90 -0.04
C LEU A 82 -9.32 15.48 -0.07
N PHE A 83 -9.10 14.71 0.99
CA PHE A 83 -9.57 13.33 1.08
C PHE A 83 -10.97 13.18 1.67
N SER A 84 -11.52 14.20 2.34
CA SER A 84 -12.87 14.16 2.91
C SER A 84 -13.93 13.77 1.87
N LYS A 85 -13.80 14.23 0.62
CA LYS A 85 -14.70 13.85 -0.50
C LYS A 85 -14.59 12.38 -0.91
N TYR A 86 -13.49 11.71 -0.58
CA TYR A 86 -13.26 10.30 -0.87
C TYR A 86 -13.47 9.42 0.36
N ILE A 87 -13.63 10.01 1.55
CA ILE A 87 -13.95 9.27 2.76
C ILE A 87 -15.46 9.09 2.83
N ILE A 88 -15.89 7.83 2.85
CA ILE A 88 -17.28 7.46 3.11
C ILE A 88 -17.37 6.76 4.46
N SER A 89 -18.52 6.85 5.11
CA SER A 89 -18.79 6.01 6.28
C SER A 89 -19.07 4.58 5.82
N SER A 90 -18.59 3.60 6.57
CA SER A 90 -18.94 2.18 6.38
C SER A 90 -20.44 1.95 6.40
N GLU A 91 -21.19 2.74 7.17
CA GLU A 91 -22.66 2.67 7.26
C GLU A 91 -23.35 3.02 5.93
N THR A 92 -22.68 3.82 5.08
CA THR A 92 -23.20 4.23 3.77
C THR A 92 -22.73 3.34 2.63
N LEU A 93 -21.88 2.34 2.92
CA LEU A 93 -21.34 1.43 1.91
C LEU A 93 -22.41 0.43 1.47
N ASN A 94 -22.90 0.56 0.24
CA ASN A 94 -23.78 -0.44 -0.35
C ASN A 94 -22.97 -1.64 -0.89
N THR A 95 -22.93 -2.72 -0.10
CA THR A 95 -22.22 -3.97 -0.42
C THR A 95 -22.89 -4.86 -1.46
N GLU A 96 -24.12 -4.53 -1.89
CA GLU A 96 -24.85 -5.23 -2.96
C GLU A 96 -24.35 -4.79 -4.36
N ASN A 97 -23.80 -3.57 -4.45
CA ASN A 97 -23.23 -3.02 -5.66
C ASN A 97 -21.71 -3.24 -5.75
N LEU A 98 -21.13 -2.90 -6.90
CA LEU A 98 -19.68 -2.80 -7.05
C LEU A 98 -19.14 -1.73 -6.09
N PHE A 99 -18.15 -2.11 -5.26
CA PHE A 99 -17.43 -1.18 -4.39
C PHE A 99 -15.95 -1.54 -4.31
N SER A 100 -15.12 -0.55 -3.97
CA SER A 100 -13.69 -0.71 -3.71
C SER A 100 -13.28 0.33 -2.69
N VAL A 101 -12.86 -0.14 -1.51
CA VAL A 101 -12.54 0.70 -0.36
C VAL A 101 -11.26 0.25 0.32
N GLN A 102 -10.59 1.19 0.98
CA GLN A 102 -9.40 0.95 1.78
C GLN A 102 -9.58 1.56 3.18
N VAL A 103 -8.96 0.95 4.18
CA VAL A 103 -8.93 1.47 5.55
C VAL A 103 -7.58 1.16 6.21
N ASP A 104 -7.02 2.14 6.91
CA ASP A 104 -5.91 1.93 7.83
C ASP A 104 -6.43 1.30 9.12
N VAL A 105 -5.88 0.16 9.52
CA VAL A 105 -6.40 -0.63 10.63
C VAL A 105 -5.57 -0.40 11.89
N LEU A 106 -6.22 0.11 12.94
CA LEU A 106 -5.63 0.16 14.28
C LEU A 106 -5.61 -1.26 14.89
N PRO A 107 -4.49 -1.73 15.47
CA PRO A 107 -4.41 -3.07 16.08
C PRO A 107 -5.48 -3.33 17.15
N SER A 108 -5.87 -2.29 17.90
CA SER A 108 -6.87 -2.38 18.97
C SER A 108 -8.32 -2.37 18.50
N SER A 109 -8.57 -2.04 17.22
CA SER A 109 -9.91 -1.96 16.63
C SER A 109 -10.55 -3.34 16.45
N GLU A 110 -11.87 -3.38 16.22
CA GLU A 110 -12.59 -4.61 15.87
C GLU A 110 -11.98 -5.29 14.64
N LEU A 111 -11.64 -4.54 13.59
CA LEU A 111 -10.94 -5.07 12.42
C LEU A 111 -9.56 -5.63 12.78
N GLY A 112 -8.81 -4.91 13.62
CA GLY A 112 -7.47 -5.31 14.06
C GLY A 112 -7.48 -6.67 14.77
N LYS A 113 -8.37 -6.81 15.76
CA LYS A 113 -8.47 -8.04 16.58
C LYS A 113 -9.11 -9.20 15.83
N ASN A 114 -10.15 -8.94 15.06
CA ASN A 114 -11.00 -10.01 14.51
C ASN A 114 -10.68 -10.40 13.07
N ILE A 115 -10.00 -9.54 12.31
CA ILE A 115 -9.68 -9.75 10.89
C ILE A 115 -8.16 -9.80 10.69
N VAL A 116 -7.45 -8.73 11.05
CA VAL A 116 -6.03 -8.58 10.75
C VAL A 116 -5.19 -9.57 11.56
N ALA A 117 -5.26 -9.52 12.90
CA ALA A 117 -4.41 -10.34 13.75
C ALA A 117 -4.50 -11.85 13.42
N PRO A 118 -5.69 -12.46 13.22
CA PRO A 118 -5.79 -13.86 12.82
C PRO A 118 -5.19 -14.16 11.44
N ALA A 119 -5.36 -13.25 10.46
CA ALA A 119 -4.82 -13.44 9.11
C ALA A 119 -3.29 -13.38 9.07
N ILE A 120 -2.68 -12.51 9.89
CA ILE A 120 -1.24 -12.26 9.83
C ILE A 120 -0.43 -13.14 10.78
N PHE A 121 -1.05 -13.65 11.85
CA PHE A 121 -0.38 -14.43 12.88
C PHE A 121 0.44 -15.62 12.34
N PRO A 122 -0.06 -16.44 11.39
CA PRO A 122 0.67 -17.60 10.89
C PRO A 122 2.06 -17.25 10.35
N TYR A 123 2.19 -16.17 9.56
CA TYR A 123 3.48 -15.79 8.99
C TYR A 123 4.28 -14.86 9.90
N SER A 124 3.60 -13.99 10.65
CA SER A 124 4.23 -13.09 11.61
C SER A 124 5.04 -13.88 12.64
N SER A 125 4.50 -14.99 13.13
CA SER A 125 5.18 -15.86 14.09
C SER A 125 6.46 -16.49 13.52
N LEU A 126 6.46 -16.85 12.23
CA LEU A 126 7.63 -17.37 11.53
C LEU A 126 8.71 -16.28 11.36
N LEU A 127 8.33 -15.08 10.95
CA LEU A 127 9.28 -13.97 10.75
C LEU A 127 9.94 -13.53 12.06
N GLN A 128 9.18 -13.47 13.15
CA GLN A 128 9.67 -13.06 14.47
C GLN A 128 10.78 -13.96 15.04
N GLN A 129 10.85 -15.22 14.62
CA GLN A 129 11.90 -16.14 15.06
C GLN A 129 13.26 -15.84 14.42
N HIS A 130 13.28 -15.08 13.33
CA HIS A 130 14.46 -14.94 12.49
C HIS A 130 14.95 -13.51 12.29
N PHE A 131 14.07 -12.52 12.38
CA PHE A 131 14.43 -11.13 12.16
C PHE A 131 13.89 -10.20 13.24
N GLN A 132 14.73 -9.23 13.63
CA GLN A 132 14.24 -8.03 14.29
C GLN A 132 13.42 -7.22 13.27
N ARG A 133 12.21 -6.84 13.66
CA ARG A 133 11.27 -6.13 12.80
C ARG A 133 10.56 -5.03 13.56
N ILE A 134 10.23 -3.97 12.85
CA ILE A 134 9.41 -2.85 13.33
C ILE A 134 8.15 -2.86 12.49
N TYR A 135 7.00 -2.97 13.15
CA TYR A 135 5.71 -2.84 12.49
C TYR A 135 5.40 -1.35 12.25
N LEU A 136 4.96 -1.02 11.04
CA LEU A 136 4.65 0.36 10.65
C LEU A 136 3.15 0.60 10.62
N ASN A 137 2.42 -0.17 9.80
CA ASN A 137 0.99 0.00 9.57
C ASN A 137 0.36 -1.26 8.98
N THR A 138 -0.97 -1.36 9.08
CA THR A 138 -1.77 -2.31 8.33
C THR A 138 -2.80 -1.55 7.52
N VAL A 139 -2.88 -1.89 6.25
CA VAL A 139 -3.91 -1.43 5.33
C VAL A 139 -4.78 -2.62 4.94
N LEU A 140 -6.09 -2.42 4.97
CA LEU A 140 -7.06 -3.40 4.53
C LEU A 140 -7.83 -2.84 3.33
N SER A 141 -7.78 -3.56 2.21
CA SER A 141 -8.50 -3.22 0.97
C SER A 141 -9.59 -4.24 0.72
N VAL A 142 -10.85 -3.76 0.61
CA VAL A 142 -12.03 -4.58 0.37
C VAL A 142 -12.71 -4.13 -0.91
N SER A 143 -13.04 -5.06 -1.78
CA SER A 143 -13.81 -4.76 -2.98
C SER A 143 -14.70 -5.92 -3.40
N ARG A 144 -15.72 -5.56 -4.19
CA ARG A 144 -16.58 -6.49 -4.91
C ARG A 144 -16.66 -6.10 -6.37
N GLY A 145 -16.35 -7.08 -7.22
CA GLY A 145 -16.55 -7.07 -8.67
C GLY A 145 -15.26 -6.86 -9.44
N ASP A 146 -15.37 -6.36 -10.66
CA ASP A 146 -14.19 -6.31 -11.53
C ASP A 146 -13.24 -5.19 -11.10
N GLY A 147 -12.13 -5.57 -10.46
CA GLY A 147 -11.03 -4.67 -10.18
C GLY A 147 -10.35 -4.16 -11.46
N LYS A 148 -10.70 -4.70 -12.65
CA LYS A 148 -10.25 -4.17 -13.96
C LYS A 148 -10.87 -2.84 -14.35
N ILE A 149 -11.76 -2.26 -13.56
CA ILE A 149 -12.52 -1.08 -13.97
C ILE A 149 -11.69 0.21 -13.76
N HIS A 150 -10.66 0.27 -14.61
CA HIS A 150 -10.24 1.37 -15.46
C HIS A 150 -8.80 1.85 -15.21
N LYS A 151 -7.99 1.70 -16.28
CA LYS A 151 -6.58 2.09 -16.43
C LYS A 151 -5.64 1.41 -15.42
N ARG A 152 -4.89 0.42 -15.94
CA ARG A 152 -3.84 -0.36 -15.28
C ARG A 152 -2.81 0.48 -14.49
N SER A 153 -2.77 1.79 -14.73
CA SER A 153 -1.85 2.75 -14.12
C SER A 153 -2.23 3.26 -12.73
N LYS A 154 -3.46 3.04 -12.24
CA LYS A 154 -3.99 3.84 -11.10
C LYS A 154 -3.65 3.36 -9.70
N ASN A 155 -3.16 2.13 -9.54
CA ASN A 155 -2.75 1.56 -8.25
C ASN A 155 -1.28 1.15 -8.23
N PHE A 156 -0.50 1.47 -9.26
CA PHE A 156 0.94 1.20 -9.22
C PHE A 156 1.62 2.16 -8.28
N HIS A 157 2.35 1.62 -7.31
CA HIS A 157 3.14 2.43 -6.38
C HIS A 157 4.27 1.60 -5.78
N ALA A 158 5.23 2.28 -5.16
CA ALA A 158 6.25 1.65 -4.33
C ALA A 158 6.27 2.28 -2.93
N HIS A 159 6.84 1.57 -1.97
CA HIS A 159 7.05 2.04 -0.61
C HIS A 159 8.53 2.02 -0.26
N ASN A 160 8.98 2.80 0.72
CA ASN A 160 10.34 2.68 1.27
C ASN A 160 10.47 1.63 2.40
N TYR A 161 9.53 0.70 2.48
CA TYR A 161 9.48 -0.37 3.49
C TYR A 161 8.99 -1.67 2.86
N ASP A 162 9.16 -2.77 3.58
CA ASP A 162 8.71 -4.09 3.18
C ASP A 162 7.20 -4.20 3.34
N THR A 163 6.51 -4.80 2.35
CA THR A 163 5.11 -5.16 2.52
C THR A 163 4.91 -6.67 2.49
N PHE A 164 4.17 -7.17 3.47
CA PHE A 164 3.63 -8.52 3.46
C PHE A 164 2.13 -8.42 3.28
N THR A 165 1.67 -8.89 2.12
CA THR A 165 0.29 -8.83 1.71
C THR A 165 -0.29 -10.23 1.72
N THR A 166 -1.36 -10.44 2.48
CA THR A 166 -2.12 -11.69 2.47
C THR A 166 -3.54 -11.47 1.99
N PHE A 167 -4.13 -12.52 1.43
CA PHE A 167 -5.48 -12.51 0.89
C PHE A 167 -6.35 -13.42 1.73
N ALA A 168 -7.30 -12.85 2.46
CA ALA A 168 -8.34 -13.67 3.09
C ALA A 168 -9.46 -13.99 2.08
N GLN A 169 -9.56 -13.20 1.01
CA GLN A 169 -10.34 -13.52 -0.19
C GLN A 169 -9.60 -12.98 -1.41
N ALA A 170 -9.40 -13.84 -2.40
CA ALA A 170 -8.88 -13.47 -3.71
C ALA A 170 -9.94 -13.82 -4.76
N GLY A 171 -10.18 -12.88 -5.66
CA GLY A 171 -11.06 -13.08 -6.79
C GLY A 171 -10.46 -14.03 -7.82
N SER A 172 -11.25 -14.51 -8.78
CA SER A 172 -10.70 -15.24 -9.92
C SER A 172 -9.71 -14.36 -10.68
N GLN A 173 -8.63 -14.95 -11.21
CA GLN A 173 -7.59 -14.21 -11.94
C GLN A 173 -6.91 -13.09 -11.11
N THR A 174 -6.85 -13.25 -9.78
CA THR A 174 -6.06 -12.33 -8.97
C THR A 174 -4.58 -12.48 -9.35
N SER A 175 -3.93 -11.36 -9.61
CA SER A 175 -2.52 -11.31 -9.97
C SER A 175 -1.87 -10.08 -9.37
N VAL A 176 -0.54 -10.12 -9.30
CA VAL A 176 0.27 -8.97 -8.89
C VAL A 176 1.37 -8.77 -9.92
N SER A 177 1.59 -7.50 -10.27
CA SER A 177 2.63 -7.08 -11.20
C SER A 177 3.66 -6.25 -10.47
N PHE A 178 4.93 -6.48 -10.78
CA PHE A 178 6.07 -5.84 -10.13
C PHE A 178 7.02 -5.21 -11.15
N PHE A 179 7.57 -4.04 -10.81
CA PHE A 179 8.73 -3.46 -11.49
C PHE A 179 9.85 -3.18 -10.49
N PRO A 180 11.12 -3.44 -10.88
CA PRO A 180 12.25 -3.16 -10.02
C PRO A 180 12.44 -1.65 -9.82
N PRO A 181 13.16 -1.24 -8.75
CA PRO A 181 13.40 0.17 -8.45
C PRO A 181 14.06 0.97 -9.60
N ALA A 182 14.76 0.29 -10.51
CA ALA A 182 15.37 0.90 -11.70
C ALA A 182 14.37 1.66 -12.60
N TYR A 183 13.06 1.36 -12.49
CA TYR A 183 12.02 2.06 -13.23
C TYR A 183 11.68 3.45 -12.68
N TYR A 184 12.22 3.85 -11.52
CA TYR A 184 11.93 5.13 -10.89
C TYR A 184 12.02 6.33 -11.85
N ARG A 185 13.15 6.45 -12.57
CA ARG A 185 13.35 7.51 -13.56
C ARG A 185 12.48 7.33 -14.80
N ARG A 186 12.34 6.08 -15.27
CA ARG A 186 11.54 5.76 -16.45
C ARG A 186 10.07 6.16 -16.25
N PHE A 187 9.55 5.95 -15.04
CA PHE A 187 8.20 6.32 -14.66
C PHE A 187 8.02 7.79 -14.29
N LYS A 188 9.09 8.60 -14.31
CA LYS A 188 9.05 9.99 -13.80
C LYS A 188 8.36 10.06 -12.44
N THR A 189 8.76 9.13 -11.56
CA THR A 189 8.11 8.88 -10.30
C THR A 189 8.16 10.10 -9.39
N ARG A 190 7.05 10.33 -8.69
CA ARG A 190 6.94 11.37 -7.66
C ARG A 190 6.95 10.73 -6.28
N LEU A 191 7.74 11.28 -5.37
CA LEU A 191 7.70 10.97 -3.95
C LEU A 191 6.54 11.71 -3.27
N ILE A 192 5.72 10.97 -2.54
CA ILE A 192 4.65 11.46 -1.66
C ILE A 192 4.91 10.88 -0.27
N SER A 193 4.83 11.70 0.76
CA SER A 193 4.81 11.20 2.14
C SER A 193 3.63 11.81 2.88
N SER A 194 2.75 10.95 3.39
CA SER A 194 1.63 11.35 4.25
C SER A 194 1.98 11.22 5.73
N THR A 195 3.07 10.51 6.07
CA THR A 195 3.48 10.25 7.44
C THR A 195 5.02 10.15 7.49
N PRO A 196 5.68 10.78 8.47
CA PRO A 196 7.13 10.69 8.63
C PRO A 196 7.61 9.22 8.62
N GLY A 197 8.63 8.92 7.81
CA GLY A 197 9.19 7.57 7.66
C GLY A 197 8.45 6.67 6.67
N ILE A 198 7.20 6.99 6.30
CA ILE A 198 6.43 6.28 5.26
C ILE A 198 6.48 7.11 3.98
N ALA A 199 7.21 6.61 2.98
CA ALA A 199 7.26 7.17 1.64
C ALA A 199 6.46 6.30 0.68
N LEU A 200 5.69 6.97 -0.16
CA LEU A 200 4.90 6.41 -1.24
C LEU A 200 5.41 7.00 -2.55
N PHE A 201 5.73 6.14 -3.51
CA PHE A 201 6.27 6.53 -4.80
C PHE A 201 5.26 6.23 -5.88
N ILE A 202 4.80 7.28 -6.56
CA ILE A 202 3.75 7.18 -7.57
C ILE A 202 4.35 7.41 -8.96
N PRO A 203 4.25 6.44 -9.88
CA PRO A 203 4.67 6.60 -11.25
C PRO A 203 3.75 7.58 -11.98
N ASN A 204 4.26 8.23 -13.04
CA ASN A 204 3.40 8.93 -13.98
C ASN A 204 2.54 7.91 -14.73
N ALA A 205 1.23 7.98 -14.52
CA ALA A 205 0.26 7.06 -15.09
C ALA A 205 0.30 7.00 -16.63
N ASP A 206 0.66 8.10 -17.30
CA ASP A 206 0.75 8.17 -18.77
C ASP A 206 1.92 7.34 -19.33
N LEU A 207 2.86 6.94 -18.47
CA LEU A 207 4.04 6.14 -18.84
C LEU A 207 3.85 4.64 -18.57
N LEU A 208 2.65 4.22 -18.13
CA LEU A 208 2.29 2.82 -17.87
C LEU A 208 1.39 2.27 -18.99
N ASP A 209 1.90 2.30 -20.23
CA ASP A 209 1.22 1.71 -21.39
C ASP A 209 1.41 0.19 -21.46
N GLU A 210 0.73 -0.47 -22.42
CA GLU A 210 0.79 -1.93 -22.56
C GLU A 210 2.18 -2.47 -22.84
N SER A 211 3.03 -1.71 -23.55
CA SER A 211 4.40 -2.13 -23.85
C SER A 211 5.27 -2.16 -22.61
N VAL A 212 5.14 -1.13 -21.77
CA VAL A 212 5.81 -1.05 -20.47
C VAL A 212 5.28 -2.12 -19.52
N MET A 213 3.96 -2.34 -19.50
CA MET A 213 3.32 -3.36 -18.67
C MET A 213 3.77 -4.78 -19.00
N ALA A 214 4.18 -5.06 -20.24
CA ALA A 214 4.72 -6.35 -20.64
C ALA A 214 6.10 -6.66 -20.02
N GLU A 215 6.80 -5.64 -19.50
CA GLU A 215 8.10 -5.80 -18.83
C GLU A 215 7.96 -6.11 -17.34
N ALA A 216 6.75 -6.12 -16.80
CA ALA A 216 6.50 -6.42 -15.39
C ALA A 216 6.81 -7.89 -15.08
N LEU A 217 7.37 -8.14 -13.90
CA LEU A 217 7.33 -9.46 -13.28
C LEU A 217 5.90 -9.70 -12.79
N VAL A 218 5.23 -10.72 -13.30
CA VAL A 218 3.82 -11.01 -12.96
C VAL A 218 3.71 -12.34 -12.24
N TYR A 219 3.04 -12.34 -11.09
CA TYR A 219 2.56 -13.54 -10.43
C TYR A 219 1.05 -13.65 -10.65
N GLU A 220 0.65 -14.65 -11.43
CA GLU A 220 -0.75 -14.93 -11.72
C GLU A 220 -1.34 -15.97 -10.78
N GLY A 221 -2.66 -15.91 -10.58
CA GLY A 221 -3.38 -16.94 -9.86
C GLY A 221 -3.15 -16.93 -8.35
N VAL A 222 -2.91 -15.75 -7.77
CA VAL A 222 -2.80 -15.59 -6.31
C VAL A 222 -4.10 -16.07 -5.65
N GLN A 223 -3.97 -16.95 -4.66
CA GLN A 223 -5.06 -17.61 -3.96
C GLN A 223 -5.26 -17.04 -2.54
N PRO A 224 -6.42 -17.27 -1.92
CA PRO A 224 -6.58 -17.02 -0.49
C PRO A 224 -5.54 -17.79 0.34
N GLY A 225 -4.94 -17.13 1.33
CA GLY A 225 -3.87 -17.67 2.16
C GLY A 225 -2.46 -17.37 1.65
N ASP A 226 -2.29 -17.10 0.35
CA ASP A 226 -0.98 -16.74 -0.19
C ASP A 226 -0.45 -15.45 0.45
N ILE A 227 0.88 -15.36 0.55
CA ILE A 227 1.57 -14.16 1.01
C ILE A 227 2.44 -13.63 -0.09
N VAL A 228 2.12 -12.43 -0.52
CA VAL A 228 2.90 -11.65 -1.48
C VAL A 228 3.82 -10.74 -0.68
N TYR A 229 5.12 -10.93 -0.86
CA TYR A 229 6.15 -10.07 -0.31
C TYR A 229 6.59 -9.05 -1.38
N THR A 230 6.60 -7.77 -1.00
CA THR A 230 7.15 -6.69 -1.83
C THR A 230 8.33 -6.04 -1.09
N PRO A 231 9.55 -6.08 -1.65
CA PRO A 231 10.67 -5.37 -1.08
C PRO A 231 10.53 -3.84 -1.21
N PRO A 232 11.30 -3.08 -0.42
CA PRO A 232 11.35 -1.63 -0.56
C PRO A 232 11.66 -1.18 -2.00
N LEU A 233 10.98 -0.11 -2.43
CA LEU A 233 11.12 0.60 -3.70
C LEU A 233 10.71 -0.19 -4.95
N TRP A 234 10.22 -1.42 -4.78
CA TRP A 234 9.57 -2.15 -5.87
C TRP A 234 8.19 -1.59 -6.15
N PHE A 235 7.96 -1.20 -7.40
CA PHE A 235 6.63 -0.79 -7.83
C PHE A 235 5.76 -2.01 -7.97
N HIS A 236 4.55 -1.95 -7.45
CA HIS A 236 3.62 -3.06 -7.50
C HIS A 236 2.18 -2.60 -7.70
N SER A 237 1.36 -3.50 -8.23
CA SER A 237 -0.07 -3.31 -8.38
C SER A 237 -0.78 -4.65 -8.31
N PHE A 238 -1.91 -4.68 -7.62
CA PHE A 238 -2.77 -5.85 -7.53
C PHE A 238 -3.94 -5.72 -8.48
N HIS A 239 -4.22 -6.82 -9.17
CA HIS A 239 -5.33 -6.98 -10.07
C HIS A 239 -6.21 -8.13 -9.57
N HIS A 240 -7.53 -7.95 -9.55
CA HIS A 240 -8.47 -8.98 -9.07
C HIS A 240 -9.83 -8.88 -9.77
N MET A 241 -10.57 -10.00 -9.79
CA MET A 241 -11.97 -10.02 -10.22
C MET A 241 -12.88 -10.70 -9.20
N GLY A 242 -13.89 -9.99 -8.72
CA GLY A 242 -14.90 -10.52 -7.80
C GLY A 242 -14.70 -10.01 -6.37
N ALA A 243 -14.99 -10.87 -5.38
CA ALA A 243 -14.76 -10.53 -3.99
C ALA A 243 -13.25 -10.53 -3.70
N TYR A 244 -12.80 -9.54 -2.95
CA TYR A 244 -11.39 -9.32 -2.66
C TYR A 244 -11.21 -8.70 -1.29
N LEU A 245 -10.40 -9.34 -0.45
CA LEU A 245 -9.96 -8.84 0.85
C LEU A 245 -8.45 -9.04 0.94
N ASN A 246 -7.76 -7.92 0.78
CA ASN A 246 -6.31 -7.80 0.86
C ASN A 246 -5.94 -7.13 2.18
N ILE A 247 -4.98 -7.74 2.88
CA ILE A 247 -4.46 -7.23 4.15
C ILE A 247 -2.95 -7.05 3.95
N ALA A 248 -2.52 -5.81 3.81
CA ALA A 248 -1.13 -5.43 3.60
C ALA A 248 -0.53 -4.87 4.89
N ASN A 249 0.58 -5.44 5.34
CA ASN A 249 1.32 -5.00 6.51
C ASN A 249 2.64 -4.39 6.09
N GLY A 250 2.86 -3.14 6.48
CA GLY A 250 4.13 -2.46 6.36
C GLY A 250 5.05 -2.88 7.51
N GLU A 251 6.20 -3.44 7.17
CA GLU A 251 7.22 -3.84 8.12
C GLU A 251 8.56 -3.23 7.73
N PHE A 252 9.40 -2.98 8.72
CA PHE A 252 10.76 -2.51 8.52
C PHE A 252 11.72 -3.47 9.22
N PHE A 253 12.70 -3.97 8.47
CA PHE A 253 13.75 -4.86 8.96
C PHE A 253 15.08 -4.12 8.93
N PRO A 254 15.53 -3.53 10.06
CA PRO A 254 16.71 -2.66 10.06
C PRO A 254 17.97 -3.29 9.44
N THR A 255 18.18 -4.58 9.70
CA THR A 255 19.35 -5.33 9.20
C THR A 255 19.27 -5.52 7.68
N LEU A 256 18.13 -6.01 7.17
CA LEU A 256 17.94 -6.23 5.73
C LEU A 256 17.88 -4.92 4.96
N PHE A 257 17.29 -3.87 5.55
CA PHE A 257 17.13 -2.59 4.87
C PHE A 257 18.48 -1.91 4.59
N GLN A 258 19.45 -2.01 5.51
CA GLN A 258 20.80 -1.51 5.27
C GLN A 258 21.51 -2.30 4.16
N GLU A 259 21.39 -3.63 4.16
CA GLU A 259 21.92 -4.49 3.09
C GLU A 259 21.33 -4.08 1.73
N ARG A 260 20.01 -3.94 1.65
CA ARG A 260 19.28 -3.60 0.41
C ARG A 260 19.59 -2.20 -0.09
N LEU A 261 19.70 -1.21 0.80
CA LEU A 261 20.12 0.13 0.40
C LEU A 261 21.53 0.17 -0.20
N ALA A 262 22.45 -0.69 0.23
CA ALA A 262 23.76 -0.77 -0.40
C ALA A 262 23.69 -1.24 -1.87
N HIS A 263 22.63 -1.97 -2.23
CA HIS A 263 22.34 -2.39 -3.61
C HIS A 263 21.57 -1.34 -4.41
N LEU A 264 20.88 -0.42 -3.72
CA LEU A 264 20.15 0.69 -4.32
C LEU A 264 21.11 1.82 -4.67
N ARG A 265 21.43 1.93 -5.96
CA ARG A 265 22.38 2.95 -6.41
C ARG A 265 21.72 4.34 -6.38
N PRO A 266 22.29 5.35 -5.68
CA PRO A 266 21.69 6.69 -5.56
C PRO A 266 21.38 7.34 -6.91
N GLU A 267 22.14 7.02 -7.95
CA GLU A 267 21.89 7.47 -9.32
C GLU A 267 20.60 6.93 -9.93
N VAL A 268 19.90 5.96 -9.34
CA VAL A 268 18.57 5.54 -9.79
C VAL A 268 17.52 6.59 -9.43
N PHE A 269 17.68 7.28 -8.30
CA PHE A 269 16.67 8.15 -7.71
C PHE A 269 16.93 9.65 -7.96
N GLY A 270 18.13 10.01 -8.44
CA GLY A 270 18.48 11.40 -8.71
C GLY A 270 18.43 12.23 -7.43
N ALA A 271 17.86 13.45 -7.49
CA ALA A 271 17.78 14.35 -6.35
C ALA A 271 16.94 13.81 -5.17
N ASP A 272 16.06 12.84 -5.42
CA ASP A 272 15.25 12.22 -4.36
C ASP A 272 16.03 11.21 -3.54
N GLY A 273 17.21 10.75 -4.01
CA GLY A 273 18.01 9.73 -3.32
C GLY A 273 18.37 10.11 -1.88
N GLU A 274 18.77 11.36 -1.64
CA GLU A 274 19.07 11.87 -0.29
C GLU A 274 17.81 11.96 0.60
N ASN A 275 16.64 12.20 0.00
CA ASN A 275 15.37 12.19 0.73
C ASN A 275 15.01 10.76 1.15
N ILE A 276 15.18 9.76 0.27
CA ILE A 276 14.90 8.35 0.59
C ILE A 276 15.79 7.88 1.75
N LEU A 277 17.07 8.26 1.74
CA LEU A 277 18.04 7.92 2.78
C LEU A 277 17.79 8.66 4.10
N SER A 278 17.40 9.94 4.07
CA SER A 278 17.07 10.69 5.29
C SER A 278 15.75 10.26 5.93
N HIS A 279 14.76 9.79 5.15
CA HIS A 279 13.53 9.19 5.69
C HIS A 279 13.80 7.88 6.45
N GLN A 280 14.82 7.10 6.05
CA GLN A 280 15.27 5.93 6.82
C GLN A 280 15.81 6.33 8.20
N GLN A 281 16.60 7.40 8.27
CA GLN A 281 17.13 7.90 9.54
C GLN A 281 15.97 8.31 10.48
N ALA A 282 14.91 8.89 9.93
CA ALA A 282 13.69 9.21 10.68
C ALA A 282 12.98 7.96 11.25
N LEU A 283 12.98 6.82 10.54
CA LEU A 283 12.35 5.57 11.02
C LEU A 283 13.03 5.00 12.28
N GLN A 284 14.35 5.13 12.42
CA GLN A 284 15.08 4.65 13.61
C GLN A 284 14.70 5.44 14.88
N HIS A 285 14.29 6.70 14.75
CA HIS A 285 13.86 7.52 15.87
C HIS A 285 12.52 7.07 16.47
N TYR A 286 11.63 6.46 15.67
CA TYR A 286 10.34 5.96 16.17
C TYR A 286 10.46 4.61 16.88
N ALA A 287 11.45 3.78 16.55
CA ALA A 287 11.73 2.52 17.25
C ALA A 287 12.18 2.69 18.71
N LEU A 288 12.61 3.91 19.08
CA LEU A 288 13.09 4.27 20.42
C LEU A 288 12.01 4.96 21.27
N THR A 289 10.81 5.19 20.73
CA THR A 289 9.71 5.80 21.47
C THR A 289 8.74 4.70 21.90
N PRO A 290 8.63 4.36 23.20
CA PRO A 290 7.66 3.38 23.66
C PRO A 290 6.23 3.89 23.40
N HIS A 291 5.35 3.04 22.88
CA HIS A 291 3.92 3.28 22.79
C HIS A 291 3.18 2.72 24.02
#